data_AF-A0A8J3MH87-F1
#
_entry.id   AF-A0A8J3MH87-F1
#
_cell.length_a   1.000
_cell.length_b   1.000
_cell.length_c   1.000
_cell.angle_alpha   90.00
_cell.angle_beta   90.00
_cell.angle_gamma   90.00
#
_symmetry.space_group_name_H-M   'P 1'
#
loop_
_entity.id
_entity.type
_entity.pdbx_description
1 polymer ?
#
loop_
_entity_poly.entity_id
_entity_poly.type
_entity_poly.pdbx_seq_one_letter_code
_entity_poly.pdbx_strand_id
1 'polypeptide(L)' 'MAKMGRPKVDTEPLNIRMDRQMLQAIDDYRRSQKDLPSRPEVVRRVLAEWLERQDGEQSTD' A
#
# COMPACT_ATOMS: atom_id res chain seq x y z
N MET A 1 -30.23 -18.19 11.86
CA MET A 1 -29.90 -17.23 10.78
C MET A 1 -28.40 -17.30 10.53
N ALA A 2 -27.98 -17.76 9.36
CA ALA A 2 -26.56 -17.76 9.01
C ALA A 2 -26.09 -16.30 8.92
N LYS A 3 -25.19 -15.88 9.82
CA LYS A 3 -24.41 -14.66 9.63
C LYS A 3 -23.68 -14.85 8.32
N MET A 4 -24.09 -14.14 7.29
CA MET A 4 -23.40 -14.09 6.00
C MET A 4 -22.00 -13.53 6.29
N GLY A 5 -21.05 -14.43 6.52
CA GLY A 5 -19.66 -14.09 6.72
C GLY A 5 -19.17 -13.37 5.47
N ARG A 6 -18.43 -12.27 5.67
CA ARG A 6 -17.83 -11.50 4.56
C ARG A 6 -17.09 -12.50 3.66
N PRO A 7 -17.24 -12.41 2.32
CA PRO A 7 -16.48 -13.24 1.39
C PRO A 7 -15.01 -13.23 1.77
N LYS A 8 -14.33 -14.39 1.74
CA LYS A 8 -12.89 -14.46 1.94
C LYS A 8 -12.22 -13.69 0.80
N VAL A 9 -11.84 -12.45 1.08
CA VAL A 9 -10.92 -11.69 0.25
C VAL A 9 -9.51 -12.11 0.65
N ASP A 10 -8.67 -12.42 -0.34
CA ASP A 10 -7.27 -12.81 -0.16
C ASP A 10 -6.39 -11.60 0.17
N THR A 11 -6.79 -10.88 1.22
CA THR A 11 -6.12 -9.66 1.67
C THR A 11 -6.21 -9.58 3.18
N GLU A 12 -5.09 -9.28 3.83
CA GLU A 12 -5.03 -9.04 5.25
C GLU A 12 -4.71 -7.56 5.56
N PRO A 13 -5.21 -7.02 6.69
CA PRO A 13 -4.93 -5.64 7.07
C PRO A 13 -3.48 -5.47 7.55
N LEU A 14 -2.77 -4.50 6.96
CA LEU A 14 -1.45 -4.08 7.43
C LEU A 14 -1.57 -2.92 8.43
N ASN A 15 -1.41 -3.21 9.73
CA ASN A 15 -1.44 -2.21 10.80
C ASN A 15 -0.02 -1.89 11.26
N ILE A 16 0.49 -0.70 10.92
CA ILE A 16 1.83 -0.24 11.31
C ILE A 16 1.76 1.12 12.00
N ARG A 17 2.62 1.34 13.00
CA ARG A 17 2.84 2.66 13.58
C ARG A 17 3.94 3.35 12.78
N MET A 18 3.65 4.55 12.31
CA MET A 18 4.58 5.38 11.55
C MET A 18 4.74 6.70 12.28
N ASP A 19 5.92 7.31 12.17
CA ASP A 19 6.12 8.66 12.69
C ASP A 19 5.28 9.69 11.92
N ARG A 20 5.11 10.88 12.50
CA ARG A 20 4.26 11.93 11.93
C ARG A 20 4.82 12.48 10.62
N GLN A 21 6.14 12.49 10.46
CA GLN A 21 6.80 13.03 9.27
C GLN A 21 6.55 12.14 8.05
N MET A 22 6.66 10.83 8.23
CA MET A 22 6.39 9.84 7.21
C MET A 22 4.91 9.83 6.83
N LEU A 23 4.01 9.97 7.81
CA LEU A 23 2.60 10.18 7.52
C LEU A 23 2.38 11.43 6.66
N GLN A 24 2.97 12.57 7.02
CA GLN A 24 2.85 13.81 6.25
C GLN A 24 3.36 13.63 4.81
N ALA A 25 4.51 12.97 4.62
CA ALA A 25 5.05 12.70 3.29
C ALA A 25 4.09 11.88 2.41
N ILE A 26 3.41 10.88 2.99
CA ILE A 26 2.39 10.09 2.28
C ILE A 26 1.17 10.97 1.92
N ASP A 27 0.75 11.87 2.82
CA ASP A 27 -0.36 12.79 2.55
C ASP A 27 -0.02 13.78 1.41
N ASP A 28 1.21 14.29 1.40
CA ASP A 28 1.67 15.23 0.38
C ASP A 28 1.79 14.54 -0.98
N TYR A 29 2.35 13.33 -1.01
CA TYR A 29 2.36 12.51 -2.22
C TYR A 29 0.95 12.19 -2.70
N ARG A 30 0.00 11.87 -1.81
CA ARG A 30 -1.40 11.66 -2.21
C ARG A 30 -1.97 12.87 -2.95
N ARG A 31 -1.67 14.10 -2.49
CA ARG A 31 -2.19 15.34 -3.07
C ARG A 31 -1.66 15.63 -4.47
N SER A 32 -0.49 15.11 -4.83
CA SER A 32 0.07 15.27 -6.18
C SER A 32 -0.56 14.32 -7.21
N GLN A 33 -1.24 13.26 -6.75
CA GLN A 33 -1.88 12.29 -7.62
C GLN A 33 -3.25 12.78 -8.10
N LYS A 34 -3.53 12.56 -9.39
CA LYS A 34 -4.78 13.01 -10.05
C LYS A 34 -6.03 12.32 -9.49
N ASP A 35 -5.90 11.06 -9.06
CA ASP A 35 -6.97 10.21 -8.55
C ASP A 35 -7.14 10.29 -7.03
N LEU A 36 -6.30 11.06 -6.33
CA LEU A 36 -6.32 11.26 -4.86
C LEU A 36 -6.48 9.92 -4.09
N PRO A 37 -5.57 8.96 -4.30
CA PRO A 37 -5.72 7.58 -3.81
C PRO A 37 -5.72 7.53 -2.28
N SER A 38 -6.39 6.55 -1.68
CA SER A 38 -6.37 6.42 -0.21
C SER A 38 -4.93 6.21 0.32
N ARG A 39 -4.69 6.54 1.59
CA ARG A 39 -3.37 6.32 2.22
C ARG A 39 -2.87 4.86 2.08
N PRO A 40 -3.70 3.83 2.34
CA PRO A 40 -3.30 2.44 2.10
C PRO A 40 -2.98 2.16 0.64
N GLU A 41 -3.67 2.81 -0.29
CA GLU A 41 -3.45 2.60 -1.72
C GLU A 41 -2.12 3.18 -2.21
N VAL A 42 -1.73 4.35 -1.71
CA VAL A 42 -0.38 4.90 -1.94
C VAL A 42 0.68 3.90 -1.48
N VAL A 43 0.52 3.36 -0.27
CA VAL A 43 1.46 2.39 0.29
C VAL A 43 1.55 1.14 -0.57
N ARG A 44 0.43 0.61 -1.07
CA ARG A 44 0.43 -0.54 -2.00
C ARG A 44 1.20 -0.25 -3.28
N ARG A 45 0.95 0.89 -3.92
CA ARG A 45 1.62 1.28 -5.18
C ARG A 45 3.14 1.40 -4.99
N VAL A 46 3.57 2.10 -3.94
CA VAL A 46 4.99 2.30 -3.65
C VAL A 46 5.69 0.98 -3.30
N LEU A 47 5.05 0.12 -2.49
CA LEU A 47 5.62 -1.19 -2.16
C LEU A 47 5.71 -2.12 -3.37
N ALA A 48 4.67 -2.15 -4.22
CA ALA A 48 4.68 -2.96 -5.44
C ALA A 48 5.79 -2.50 -6.39
N GLU A 49 5.88 -1.20 -6.66
CA GLU A 49 6.93 -0.63 -7.51
C GLU A 49 8.34 -0.89 -6.96
N TRP A 50 8.52 -0.81 -5.63
CA TRP A 50 9.79 -1.12 -5.00
C TRP A 50 10.15 -2.60 -5.12
N LEU A 51 9.20 -3.51 -4.87
CA LEU A 51 9.42 -4.96 -4.99
C LEU A 51 9.74 -5.36 -6.44
N GLU A 52 9.00 -4.84 -7.42
CA GLU A 52 9.26 -5.09 -8.84
C GLU A 52 10.68 -4.69 -9.25
N ARG A 53 11.20 -3.57 -8.71
CA ARG A 53 12.59 -3.14 -8.93
C ARG A 53 13.59 -4.12 -8.33
N GLN A 54 13.34 -4.59 -7.11
CA GLN A 54 14.23 -5.55 -6.44
C GLN A 54 14.23 -6.91 -7.15
N ASP A 55 13.09 -7.39 -7.61
CA ASP A 55 12.98 -8.66 -8.35
C ASP A 55 13.71 -8.59 -9.71
N GLY A 56 13.62 -7.44 -10.39
CA GLY A 56 14.36 -7.18 -11.62
C GLY A 56 15.88 -7.09 -11.40
N GLU A 57 16.31 -6.49 -10.29
CA GLU A 57 17.73 -6.41 -9.89
C GLU A 57 18.30 -7.79 -9.49
N GLN A 58 17.51 -8.63 -8.82
CA GLN A 58 17.92 -9.97 -8.38
C GLN A 58 17.93 -11.03 -9.50
N SER A 59 17.30 -10.75 -10.64
CA SER A 59 17.29 -11.66 -11.80
C SER A 59 18.50 -11.47 -12.74
N THR A 60 19.43 -10.57 -12.40
CA THR A 60 20.63 -10.27 -13.21
C THR A 60 21.93 -10.84 -12.60
N ASP A 61 21.84 -11.67 -11.56
CA ASP A 61 23.00 -12.35 -10.92
C ASP A 61 22.93 -13.88 -11.09
#